data_AF-A0A2M9NTL8-F1
#
_entry.id   AF-A0A2M9NTL8-F1
#
_cell.length_a   1.000
_cell.length_b   1.000
_cell.length_c   1.000
_cell.angle_alpha   90.00
_cell.angle_beta   90.00
_cell.angle_gamma   90.00
#
_symmetry.space_group_name_H-M   'P 1'
#
loop_
_entity.id
_entity.type
_entity.pdbx_description
1 polymer ?
#
loop_
_entity_poly.entity_id
_entity_poly.type
_entity_poly.pdbx_seq_one_letter_code
_entity_poly.pdbx_strand_id
1 'polypeptide(L)' 'MEKQLPGTSLEPEEMAEMVLKKALSDYRKAQIDKAIDDSLKNRDKDEFIRLTELLKSIS' A
#
# COMPACT_ATOMS: atom_id res chain seq x y z
N MET A 1 -38.01 -0.44 24.17
CA MET A 1 -36.80 -1.27 24.03
C MET A 1 -36.41 -1.24 22.56
N GLU A 2 -35.31 -0.59 22.22
CA GLU A 2 -34.45 -1.01 21.12
C GLU A 2 -33.02 -0.69 21.59
N LYS A 3 -32.30 -1.73 22.00
CA LYS A 3 -30.88 -1.60 22.35
C LYS A 3 -30.14 -1.44 21.03
N GLN A 4 -29.58 -0.26 20.76
CA GLN A 4 -28.56 -0.11 19.72
C GLN A 4 -27.43 -1.10 20.02
N LEU A 5 -27.20 -2.00 19.06
CA LEU A 5 -26.13 -2.98 19.10
C LEU A 5 -24.77 -2.27 18.96
N PRO A 6 -23.71 -2.71 19.67
CA PRO A 6 -22.38 -2.14 19.57
C PRO A 6 -21.72 -2.62 18.28
N GLY A 7 -22.06 -1.95 17.18
CA GLY A 7 -21.37 -2.06 15.90
C GLY A 7 -21.27 -0.65 15.36
N THR A 8 -20.33 0.13 15.89
CA THR A 8 -19.98 1.44 15.34
C THR A 8 -19.62 1.25 13.88
N SER A 9 -20.56 1.54 12.98
CA SER A 9 -20.23 1.93 11.61
C SER A 9 -19.27 3.10 11.77
N LEU A 10 -18.06 2.97 11.26
CA LEU A 10 -17.11 4.08 11.19
C LEU A 10 -17.81 5.26 10.52
N GLU A 11 -17.51 6.47 10.99
CA GLU A 11 -18.05 7.66 10.35
C GLU A 11 -17.58 7.70 8.87
N PRO A 12 -18.39 8.24 7.94
CA PRO A 12 -18.03 8.28 6.53
C PRO A 12 -16.63 8.84 6.25
N GLU A 13 -16.20 9.84 7.03
CA GLU A 13 -14.87 10.43 6.98
C GLU A 13 -13.76 9.44 7.36
N GLU A 14 -13.98 8.65 8.41
CA GLU A 14 -13.03 7.62 8.87
C GLU A 14 -12.90 6.49 7.84
N MET A 15 -14.02 6.08 7.24
CA MET A 15 -14.03 5.10 6.15
C MET A 15 -13.28 5.64 4.91
N ALA A 16 -13.53 6.89 4.53
CA ALA A 16 -12.86 7.53 3.41
C ALA A 16 -11.35 7.62 3.63
N GLU A 17 -10.91 7.97 4.85
CA GLU A 17 -9.50 8.01 5.22
C GLU A 17 -8.84 6.62 5.11
N MET A 18 -9.50 5.56 5.60
CA MET A 18 -9.00 4.19 5.50
C MET A 18 -8.86 3.73 4.05
N VAL A 19 -9.88 3.98 3.21
CA VAL A 19 -9.86 3.64 1.79
C VAL A 19 -8.71 4.38 1.09
N LEU A 20 -8.56 5.67 1.35
CA LEU A 20 -7.48 6.47 0.76
C LEU A 20 -6.10 5.97 1.20
N LYS A 21 -5.90 5.71 2.49
CA LYS A 21 -4.63 5.16 3.01
C LYS A 21 -4.28 3.84 2.34
N LYS A 22 -5.25 2.94 2.18
CA LYS A 22 -5.06 1.66 1.49
C LYS A 22 -4.70 1.87 0.02
N ALA A 23 -5.47 2.68 -0.70
CA ALA A 23 -5.23 2.94 -2.12
C ALA A 23 -3.84 3.55 -2.37
N LEU A 24 -3.40 4.49 -1.52
CA LEU A 24 -2.07 5.09 -1.61
C LEU A 24 -0.96 4.08 -1.30
N SER A 25 -1.17 3.21 -0.31
CA SER A 25 -0.22 2.14 0.03
C SER A 25 -0.06 1.15 -1.12
N ASP A 26 -1.18 0.64 -1.64
CA ASP A 26 -1.21 -0.31 -2.74
C ASP A 26 -0.57 0.29 -4.01
N TYR A 27 -0.88 1.55 -4.32
CA TYR A 27 -0.30 2.26 -5.46
C TYR A 27 1.23 2.43 -5.35
N ARG A 28 1.74 2.75 -4.15
CA ARG A 28 3.18 2.86 -3.92
C ARG A 28 3.89 1.51 -4.09
N LYS A 29 3.29 0.42 -3.57
CA LYS A 29 3.83 -0.94 -3.74
C LYS A 29 3.89 -1.33 -5.23
N ALA A 30 2.79 -1.12 -5.97
CA ALA A 30 2.73 -1.43 -7.39
C ALA A 30 3.75 -0.65 -8.23
N GLN A 31 4.05 0.61 -7.87
CA GLN A 31 5.11 1.37 -8.54
C GLN A 31 6.51 0.81 -8.28
N ILE A 32 6.79 0.36 -7.05
CA ILE A 32 8.08 -0.25 -6.70
C ILE A 32 8.22 -1.60 -7.40
N ASP A 33 7.19 -2.43 -7.42
CA ASP A 33 7.19 -3.72 -8.14
C ASP A 33 7.50 -3.51 -9.63
N LYS A 34 6.83 -2.54 -10.27
CA LYS A 34 7.11 -2.19 -11.67
C LYS A 34 8.56 -1.74 -11.87
N ALA A 35 9.11 -0.92 -10.96
CA ALA A 35 10.49 -0.46 -11.06
C ALA A 35 11.49 -1.60 -10.86
N ILE A 36 11.18 -2.57 -9.99
CA ILE A 36 11.96 -3.80 -9.81
C ILE A 36 11.98 -4.59 -11.12
N ASP A 37 10.82 -4.82 -11.75
CA ASP A 37 10.74 -5.52 -13.04
C ASP A 37 11.56 -4.81 -14.13
N ASP A 38 11.50 -3.49 -14.18
CA ASP A 38 12.25 -2.69 -15.15
C ASP A 38 13.77 -2.74 -14.88
N SER A 39 14.20 -2.75 -13.61
CA SER A 39 15.61 -2.95 -13.24
C SER A 39 16.14 -4.33 -13.68
N LEU A 40 15.33 -5.38 -13.54
CA LEU A 40 15.68 -6.73 -14.00
C LEU A 40 15.83 -6.79 -15.52
N LYS A 41 14.89 -6.19 -16.28
CA LYS A 41 14.98 -6.10 -17.76
C LYS A 41 16.26 -5.40 -18.19
N ASN A 42 16.65 -4.33 -17.49
CA ASN A 42 17.84 -3.54 -17.77
C ASN A 42 19.13 -4.15 -17.21
N ARG A 43 19.05 -5.25 -16.46
CA ARG A 43 20.17 -5.87 -15.73
C ARG A 43 20.86 -4.91 -14.74
N ASP A 44 20.09 -3.97 -14.19
CA ASP A 44 20.56 -3.02 -13.20
C ASP A 44 20.47 -3.64 -11.80
N LYS A 45 21.58 -4.24 -11.37
CA LYS A 45 21.65 -4.96 -10.09
C LYS A 45 21.51 -4.02 -8.89
N ASP A 46 22.12 -2.84 -8.95
CA ASP A 46 22.17 -1.94 -7.81
C ASP A 46 20.80 -1.33 -7.56
N GLU A 47 20.09 -0.94 -8.62
CA GLU A 47 18.72 -0.44 -8.52
C GLU A 47 17.75 -1.55 -8.07
N PHE A 48 17.91 -2.78 -8.56
CA PHE A 48 17.12 -3.93 -8.09
C PHE A 48 17.25 -4.14 -6.57
N ILE A 49 18.49 -4.13 -6.05
CA ILE A 49 18.75 -4.31 -4.62
C ILE A 49 18.11 -3.16 -3.82
N ARG A 50 18.35 -1.91 -4.24
CA ARG A 50 17.80 -0.72 -3.58
C ARG A 50 16.28 -0.75 -3.50
N LEU A 51 15.61 -1.08 -4.60
CA LEU A 51 14.14 -1.13 -4.66
C LEU A 51 13.58 -2.30 -3.87
N THR A 52 14.25 -3.45 -3.85
CA THR A 52 13.84 -4.61 -3.04
C THR A 52 13.95 -4.32 -1.54
N GLU A 53 14.99 -3.62 -1.10
CA GLU A 53 15.11 -3.17 0.29
C GLU A 53 14.04 -2.13 0.65
N LEU A 54 13.76 -1.20 -0.26
CA LEU A 54 12.67 -0.24 -0.09
C LEU A 54 11.32 -0.96 0.06
N LEU A 55 11.02 -1.94 -0.80
CA LEU A 55 9.78 -2.72 -0.71
C LEU A 55 9.64 -3.43 0.63
N LYS A 56 10.72 -4.05 1.14
CA LYS A 56 10.74 -4.70 2.47
C LYS A 56 10.49 -3.73 3.62
N SER A 57 10.87 -2.46 3.48
CA SER A 57 10.65 -1.46 4.53
C SER A 57 9.20 -0.96 4.62
N ILE A 58 8.42 -1.13 3.55
CA ILE A 58 7.03 -0.66 3.45
C ILE A 58 6.00 -1.80 3.37
N SER A 59 6.46 -3.06 3.31
CA SER A 59 5.61 -4.25 3.26
C SER A 59 5.52 -4.94 4.61
#